data_AF-F2NNI8-F1
#
_entry.id   AF-F2NNI8-F1
#
_cell.length_a   1.000
_cell.length_b   1.000
_cell.length_c   1.000
_cell.angle_alpha   90.00
_cell.angle_beta   90.00
_cell.angle_gamma   90.00
#
_symmetry.space_group_name_H-M   'P 1'
#
loop_
_entity.id
_entity.type
_entity.pdbx_description
1 polymer ?
#
loop_
_entity_poly.entity_id
_entity_poly.type
_entity_poly.pdbx_seq_one_letter_code
_entity_poly.pdbx_strand_id
1 'polypeptide(L)' 'MWGCPWCGFGYGGWWGTLWSLFWLVLIVLAVYFLVRALTRPTGEEHRRDTALEILRARYARGEIDKETFERMRRDLEDG' A
#
# COMPACT_ATOMS: atom_id res chain seq x y z
N MET A 1 -36.55 18.26 -39.15
CA MET A 1 -36.38 18.77 -37.78
C MET A 1 -35.34 17.90 -37.09
N TRP A 2 -34.07 18.30 -37.11
CA TRP A 2 -33.00 17.58 -36.42
C TRP A 2 -32.74 18.30 -35.10
N GLY A 3 -33.16 17.68 -33.99
CA GLY A 3 -32.96 18.19 -32.65
C GLY A 3 -31.49 18.07 -32.26
N CYS A 4 -30.87 19.19 -31.94
CA CYS A 4 -29.51 19.25 -31.44
C CYS A 4 -29.36 18.40 -30.16
N PRO A 5 -28.48 17.39 -30.11
CA PRO A 5 -28.26 16.57 -28.90
C PRO A 5 -27.61 17.35 -27.74
N TRP A 6 -27.28 18.62 -27.95
CA TRP A 6 -26.39 19.41 -27.11
C TRP A 6 -27.08 20.56 -26.36
N CYS A 7 -28.39 20.73 -26.50
CA CYS A 7 -29.16 21.72 -25.73
C CYS A 7 -29.65 21.16 -24.38
N GLY A 8 -28.82 20.34 -23.72
CA GLY A 8 -29.06 19.78 -22.39
C GLY A 8 -28.05 20.21 -21.33
N PHE A 9 -27.08 21.09 -21.66
CA PHE A 9 -26.19 21.71 -20.68
C PHE A 9 -26.91 22.89 -20.00
N GLY A 10 -28.00 22.56 -19.30
CA GLY A 10 -28.69 23.50 -18.42
C GLY A 10 -27.77 23.92 -17.28
N TYR A 11 -28.15 24.99 -16.60
CA TYR A 11 -27.49 25.64 -15.46
C TYR A 11 -27.02 24.72 -14.28
N GLY A 12 -27.22 23.40 -14.36
CA GLY A 12 -26.59 22.37 -13.50
C GLY A 12 -25.34 21.70 -14.10
N GLY A 13 -24.91 22.07 -15.31
CA GLY A 13 -23.77 21.47 -16.00
C GLY A 13 -22.43 21.75 -15.35
N TRP A 14 -22.21 22.96 -14.81
CA TRP A 14 -20.95 23.29 -14.10
C TRP A 14 -20.87 22.60 -12.74
N TRP A 15 -21.97 22.62 -11.98
CA TRP A 15 -22.03 21.97 -10.66
C TRP A 15 -21.96 20.44 -10.78
N GLY A 16 -22.65 19.86 -11.78
CA GLY A 16 -22.56 18.44 -12.09
C GLY A 16 -21.17 18.02 -12.55
N THR A 17 -20.50 18.84 -13.35
CA THR A 17 -19.12 18.57 -13.79
C THR A 17 -18.14 18.62 -12.61
N LEU A 18 -18.27 19.61 -11.73
CA LEU A 18 -17.44 19.69 -10.52
C LEU A 18 -17.67 18.49 -9.58
N TRP A 19 -18.92 18.06 -9.42
CA TRP A 19 -19.26 16.89 -8.62
C TRP A 19 -18.68 15.61 -9.22
N SER A 20 -18.80 15.41 -10.53
CA SER A 20 -18.19 14.28 -11.24
C SER A 20 -16.66 14.29 -11.14
N LEU A 21 -16.02 15.46 -11.26
CA LEU A 21 -14.57 15.60 -11.08
C LEU A 21 -14.13 15.24 -9.67
N PHE A 22 -14.88 15.65 -8.64
CA PHE A 22 -14.59 15.28 -7.25
C PHE A 22 -14.56 13.76 -7.07
N TRP A 23 -15.57 13.04 -7.56
CA TRP A 23 -15.60 11.57 -7.51
C TRP A 23 -14.46 10.94 -8.28
N LEU A 24 -14.11 11.49 -9.45
CA LEU A 24 -13.00 11.00 -10.27
C LEU A 24 -11.66 11.15 -9.53
N VAL A 25 -11.41 12.31 -8.92
CA VAL A 25 -10.22 12.55 -8.09
C VAL A 25 -10.18 11.60 -6.90
N LEU A 26 -11.31 11.35 -6.24
CA LEU A 26 -11.40 10.44 -5.09
C LEU A 26 -11.03 9.01 -5.49
N ILE A 27 -11.55 8.51 -6.63
CA ILE A 27 -11.21 7.19 -7.17
C ILE A 27 -9.71 7.12 -7.48
N VAL A 28 -9.15 8.13 -8.14
CA VAL A 28 -7.71 8.18 -8.45
C VAL A 28 -6.89 8.17 -7.16
N LEU A 29 -7.30 8.93 -6.14
CA LEU A 29 -6.62 8.95 -4.84
C LEU A 29 -6.69 7.58 -4.16
N ALA A 30 -7.84 6.92 -4.17
CA ALA A 30 -8.03 5.59 -3.59
C ALA A 30 -7.15 4.55 -4.28
N VAL A 31 -7.12 4.54 -5.62
CA VAL A 31 -6.23 3.65 -6.39
C VAL A 31 -4.77 4.01 -6.13
N TYR A 32 -4.40 5.29 -6.10
CA TYR A 32 -3.04 5.72 -5.78
C TYR A 32 -2.62 5.27 -4.38
N PHE A 33 -3.47 5.43 -3.37
CA PHE A 33 -3.19 4.95 -2.01
C PHE A 33 -3.10 3.43 -1.95
N LEU A 34 -3.96 2.70 -2.66
CA LEU A 34 -3.92 1.24 -2.72
C LEU A 34 -2.63 0.75 -3.39
N VAL A 35 -2.30 1.31 -4.56
CA VAL A 35 -1.05 1.02 -5.28
C VAL A 35 0.13 1.40 -4.40
N ARG A 36 0.13 2.59 -3.78
CA ARG A 36 1.20 3.05 -2.88
C ARG A 36 1.28 2.24 -1.59
N ALA A 37 0.19 1.64 -1.10
CA ALA A 37 0.23 0.74 0.05
C ALA A 37 0.82 -0.62 -0.35
N LEU A 38 0.53 -1.10 -1.57
CA LEU A 38 1.08 -2.33 -2.12
C LEU A 38 2.53 -2.18 -2.63
N THR A 39 2.92 -0.98 -3.07
CA THR A 39 4.28 -0.64 -3.54
C THR A 39 5.12 0.05 -2.46
N ARG A 40 4.53 0.52 -1.36
CA ARG A 40 5.29 0.68 -0.12
C ARG A 40 5.85 -0.71 0.16
N PRO A 41 7.18 -0.87 0.22
CA PRO A 41 7.76 -2.14 0.58
C PRO A 41 7.41 -2.39 2.05
N THR A 42 6.23 -2.97 2.28
CA THR A 42 5.98 -3.87 3.42
C THR A 42 6.98 -5.03 3.41
N GLY A 43 7.78 -5.17 2.36
CA GLY A 43 8.95 -6.03 2.27
C GLY A 43 10.10 -5.70 3.21
N GLU A 44 10.10 -4.62 4.00
CA GLU A 44 11.01 -4.55 5.16
C GLU A 44 10.41 -5.28 6.37
N GLU A 45 9.18 -4.97 6.75
CA GLU A 45 8.52 -5.61 7.90
C GLU A 45 8.30 -7.11 7.66
N HIS A 46 7.78 -7.50 6.48
CA HIS A 46 7.54 -8.90 6.13
C HIS A 46 8.84 -9.71 5.97
N ARG A 47 9.92 -9.07 5.50
CA ARG A 47 11.23 -9.73 5.36
C ARG A 47 11.95 -9.84 6.71
N ARG A 48 11.77 -8.87 7.61
CA ARG A 48 12.24 -8.94 9.01
C ARG A 48 11.53 -10.05 9.77
N ASP A 49 10.20 -10.15 9.65
CA ASP A 49 9.43 -11.26 10.25
C ASP A 49 9.90 -12.61 9.73
N THR A 50 10.05 -12.75 8.41
CA THR A 50 10.54 -13.99 7.79
C THR A 50 11.97 -14.32 8.24
N ALA A 51 12.86 -13.33 8.34
CA ALA A 51 14.24 -13.53 8.79
C ALA A 51 14.31 -13.95 10.27
N LEU A 52 13.50 -13.35 11.13
CA LEU A 52 13.39 -13.71 12.55
C LEU A 52 12.81 -15.12 12.73
N GLU A 53 11.81 -15.50 11.96
CA GLU A 53 11.26 -16.87 11.96
C GLU A 53 12.31 -17.91 11.57
N ILE A 54 13.07 -17.64 10.50
CA ILE A 54 14.15 -18.53 10.04
C ILE A 54 15.24 -18.65 11.11
N LEU A 55 15.63 -17.54 11.76
CA LEU A 55 16.61 -17.54 12.84
C LEU A 55 16.15 -18.39 14.02
N ARG A 56 14.90 -18.23 14.45
CA ARG A 56 14.31 -18.98 15.56
C ARG A 56 14.26 -20.47 15.27
N ALA A 57 13.93 -20.85 14.04
CA ALA A 57 13.90 -22.25 13.60
C ALA A 57 15.30 -22.90 13.59
N ARG A 58 16.38 -22.14 13.34
CA ARG A 58 17.76 -22.65 13.40
C ARG A 58 18.29 -22.74 14.84
N TYR A 59 17.92 -21.78 15.69
CA TYR A 59 18.19 -21.86 17.13
C TYR A 59 17.53 -23.09 17.76
N ALA A 60 16.26 -23.38 17.42
CA ALA A 60 15.55 -24.56 17.90
C ALA A 60 16.18 -25.88 17.42
N ARG A 61 16.84 -25.87 16.25
CA ARG A 61 17.64 -27.00 15.74
C ARG A 61 19.00 -27.13 16.40
N GLY A 62 19.43 -26.15 17.21
CA GLY A 62 20.75 -26.13 17.84
C GLY A 62 21.90 -25.84 16.86
N GLU A 63 21.59 -25.38 15.64
CA GLU A 63 22.59 -25.02 14.63
C GLU A 63 23.28 -23.68 14.95
N ILE A 64 22.67 -22.86 15.81
CA ILE A 64 23.14 -21.52 16.16
C ILE A 64 23.10 -21.37 17.68
N ASP A 65 24.18 -20.84 18.26
CA ASP A 65 24.29 -20.54 19.69
C ASP A 65 23.43 -19.33 20.10
N LYS A 66 23.02 -19.30 21.38
CA LYS A 66 22.20 -18.21 21.95
C LYS A 66 22.85 -16.83 21.79
N GLU A 67 24.16 -16.74 21.92
CA GLU A 67 24.89 -15.47 21.80
C GLU A 67 24.84 -14.94 20.35
N THR A 68 24.92 -15.85 19.37
CA THR A 68 24.82 -15.51 17.95
C THR A 68 23.39 -15.13 17.56
N PHE A 69 22.39 -15.82 18.12
CA PHE A 69 20.97 -15.47 17.95
C PHE A 69 20.64 -14.07 18.48
N GLU A 70 21.12 -13.73 19.67
CA GLU A 70 20.85 -12.41 20.27
C GLU A 70 21.49 -11.26 19.48
N ARG A 71 22.71 -11.43 18.96
CA ARG A 71 23.36 -10.44 18.09
C ARG A 71 22.57 -10.18 16.82
N MET A 72 22.22 -11.25 16.11
CA MET A 72 21.49 -11.13 14.84
C MET A 72 20.06 -10.62 15.04
N ARG A 73 19.41 -10.96 16.16
CA ARG A 73 18.09 -10.43 16.49
C ARG A 73 18.13 -8.91 16.72
N ARG A 74 19.11 -8.41 17.48
CA ARG A 74 19.28 -6.96 17.70
C ARG A 74 19.55 -6.21 16.40
N ASP A 75 20.45 -6.73 15.55
CA ASP A 75 20.75 -6.12 14.26
C ASP A 75 19.51 -6.04 13.33
N LEU A 76 18.55 -6.97 13.46
CA LEU A 76 17.30 -6.97 12.69
C LEU A 76 16.17 -6.13 13.33
N GLU A 77 16.20 -5.93 14.65
CA GLU A 77 15.25 -5.07 15.38
C GLU A 77 15.62 -3.58 15.29
N ASP A 78 16.92 -3.25 15.26
CA ASP A 78 17.43 -1.87 15.21
C ASP A 78 17.62 -1.30 13.79
N GLY A 79 17.47 -2.13 12.75
CA GLY A 79 17.61 -1.76 11.33
C GLY A 79 16.41 -1.06 10.73
#